data_AF-A0A1Y2MZ13-F1
#
_entry.id   AF-A0A1Y2MZ13-F1
#
_cell.length_a   1.000
_cell.length_b   1.000
_cell.length_c   1.000
_cell.angle_alpha   90.00
_cell.angle_beta   90.00
_cell.angle_gamma   90.00
#
_symmetry.space_group_name_H-M   'P 1'
#
loop_
_entity.id
_entity.type
_entity.pdbx_description
1 polymer ?
#
loop_
_entity_poly.entity_id
_entity_poly.type
_entity_poly.pdbx_seq_one_letter_code
_entity_poly.pdbx_strand_id
1 'polypeptide(L)'
;MNPTPSSPEGAENSPHDASPVHRPEGARRDRPVWHWMVVSSAVTAVVVTTVVVAVMSAGGGGGTATASADTRSSATPAPVRTTTRTPPPPTTTVAPPPAPAREISSRDWQKIARDPNSHLGDSIVVHGHVTQFDSGTGLTTFRANVDGTRQGRWYDYQTNTLLTGEREAVADLVQGDLFRAEVVVGQPYSYTNTMGGSTTVPTLTITTVTRTGSAD
;
A
#
# COMPACT_ATOMS: atom_id res chain seq x y z
N MET A 1 -65.08 -38.52 -26.26
CA MET A 1 -64.44 -39.80 -26.64
C MET A 1 -63.25 -39.51 -27.54
N ASN A 2 -62.06 -39.96 -27.18
CA ASN A 2 -60.90 -40.11 -28.07
C ASN A 2 -61.09 -41.43 -28.88
N PRO A 3 -60.48 -41.64 -30.07
CA PRO A 3 -59.03 -41.93 -30.12
C PRO A 3 -58.27 -41.50 -31.41
N THR A 4 -57.04 -41.03 -31.24
CA THR A 4 -55.84 -41.39 -32.06
C THR A 4 -55.36 -42.80 -31.64
N PRO A 5 -54.47 -43.57 -32.33
CA PRO A 5 -53.44 -43.16 -33.30
C PRO A 5 -53.11 -44.16 -34.44
N SER A 6 -52.15 -43.81 -35.31
CA SER A 6 -51.09 -44.72 -35.82
C SER A 6 -49.99 -43.90 -36.52
N SER A 7 -48.75 -44.08 -36.06
CA SER A 7 -47.48 -43.61 -36.65
C SER A 7 -46.73 -44.85 -37.14
N PRO A 8 -45.82 -44.77 -38.13
CA PRO A 8 -44.38 -44.75 -37.77
C PRO A 8 -43.44 -44.00 -38.76
N GLU A 9 -42.16 -43.89 -38.34
CA GLU A 9 -40.91 -43.64 -39.10
C GLU A 9 -40.76 -42.27 -39.79
N GLY A 10 -39.70 -41.47 -39.63
CA GLY A 10 -38.35 -41.73 -39.12
C GLY A 10 -37.33 -41.20 -40.14
N ALA A 11 -36.64 -40.09 -39.81
CA ALA A 11 -35.29 -39.64 -40.24
C ALA A 11 -34.96 -39.62 -41.76
N GLU A 12 -34.08 -38.80 -42.33
CA GLU A 12 -33.12 -37.76 -41.96
C GLU A 12 -32.62 -37.25 -43.32
N ASN A 13 -32.34 -35.95 -43.51
CA ASN A 13 -31.54 -35.52 -44.66
C ASN A 13 -30.70 -34.29 -44.35
N SER A 14 -29.38 -34.44 -44.45
CA SER A 14 -28.30 -33.45 -44.55
C SER A 14 -27.02 -34.26 -44.87
N PRO A 15 -25.93 -33.75 -45.50
CA PRO A 15 -25.41 -32.37 -45.39
C PRO A 15 -24.65 -31.80 -46.64
N HIS A 16 -24.05 -30.60 -46.44
CA HIS A 16 -22.93 -29.93 -47.14
C HIS A 16 -23.16 -29.20 -48.48
N ASP A 17 -23.05 -27.86 -48.48
CA ASP A 17 -21.83 -27.09 -48.88
C ASP A 17 -22.19 -25.62 -49.21
N ALA A 18 -21.19 -24.72 -49.10
CA ALA A 18 -21.10 -23.33 -49.59
C ALA A 18 -20.99 -22.21 -48.52
N SER A 19 -19.80 -21.60 -48.52
CA SER A 19 -19.52 -20.19 -48.23
C SER A 19 -18.41 -19.76 -49.23
N PRO A 20 -18.09 -18.47 -49.50
CA PRO A 20 -18.56 -17.21 -48.88
C PRO A 20 -18.86 -16.04 -49.87
N VAL A 21 -19.48 -14.95 -49.41
CA VAL A 21 -19.33 -13.61 -50.04
C VAL A 21 -19.16 -12.52 -48.97
N HIS A 22 -18.13 -11.70 -49.19
CA HIS A 22 -17.64 -10.58 -48.41
C HIS A 22 -18.67 -9.46 -48.13
N ARG A 23 -18.54 -8.82 -46.95
CA ARG A 23 -19.17 -7.54 -46.59
C ARG A 23 -18.07 -6.51 -46.29
N PRO A 24 -18.15 -5.26 -46.79
CA PRO A 24 -17.05 -4.30 -46.64
C PRO A 24 -17.06 -3.59 -45.27
N GLU A 25 -15.87 -3.09 -44.95
CA GLU A 25 -15.41 -2.44 -43.73
C GLU A 25 -16.21 -1.19 -43.31
N GLY A 26 -16.45 -1.09 -42.00
CA GLY A 26 -16.83 0.14 -41.31
C GLY A 26 -15.80 0.49 -40.23
N ALA A 27 -14.88 1.37 -40.59
CA ALA A 27 -14.01 2.23 -39.78
C ALA A 27 -13.95 1.99 -38.26
N ARG A 28 -12.86 1.36 -37.79
CA ARG A 28 -12.38 1.50 -36.41
C ARG A 28 -11.81 2.91 -36.24
N ARG A 29 -12.43 3.71 -35.37
CA ARG A 29 -11.85 4.99 -34.92
C ARG A 29 -10.72 4.69 -33.93
N ASP A 30 -9.49 4.93 -34.37
CA ASP A 30 -8.32 4.94 -33.51
C ASP A 30 -8.47 6.04 -32.44
N ARG A 31 -8.36 5.65 -31.17
CA ARG A 31 -8.27 6.58 -30.05
C ARG A 31 -6.79 6.79 -29.72
N PRO A 32 -6.32 8.04 -29.57
CA PRO A 32 -4.93 8.30 -29.24
C PRO A 32 -4.62 7.81 -27.83
N VAL A 33 -3.64 6.90 -27.74
CA VAL A 33 -3.08 6.37 -26.50
C VAL A 33 -2.25 7.49 -25.85
N TRP A 34 -2.85 8.18 -24.88
CA TRP A 34 -2.16 9.19 -24.09
C TRP A 34 -1.18 8.48 -23.14
N HIS A 35 0.09 8.44 -23.53
CA HIS A 35 1.18 7.93 -22.70
C HIS A 35 1.39 8.87 -21.52
N TRP A 36 0.83 8.55 -20.36
CA TRP A 36 1.34 9.09 -19.10
C TRP A 36 2.58 8.30 -18.74
N MET A 37 3.73 8.98 -18.73
CA MET A 37 4.99 8.46 -18.23
C MET A 37 4.82 8.02 -16.77
N VAL A 38 4.80 6.71 -16.55
CA VAL A 38 5.06 6.12 -15.25
C VAL A 38 6.58 6.16 -15.06
N VAL A 39 7.05 6.99 -14.15
CA VAL A 39 8.44 6.91 -13.67
C VAL A 39 8.53 5.65 -12.82
N SER A 40 8.77 4.52 -13.47
CA SER A 40 9.16 3.26 -12.84
C SER A 40 10.55 3.43 -12.24
N SER A 41 10.60 3.84 -10.97
CA SER A 41 11.83 3.70 -10.18
C SER A 41 11.94 2.25 -9.72
N ALA A 42 12.37 1.38 -10.64
CA ALA A 42 12.95 0.09 -10.29
C ALA A 42 14.28 0.35 -9.57
N VAL A 43 14.27 0.33 -8.24
CA VAL A 43 15.52 0.31 -7.47
C VAL A 43 15.89 -1.15 -7.26
N THR A 44 16.79 -1.60 -8.12
CA THR A 44 17.50 -2.87 -8.04
C THR A 44 18.16 -3.00 -6.67
N ALA A 45 17.87 -4.09 -5.95
CA ALA A 45 18.56 -4.46 -4.74
C ALA A 45 20.04 -4.72 -5.05
N VAL A 46 20.91 -3.81 -4.61
CA VAL A 46 22.36 -4.01 -4.63
C VAL A 46 22.75 -4.55 -3.25
N VAL A 47 22.98 -5.87 -3.22
CA VAL A 47 23.71 -6.57 -2.16
C VAL A 47 25.14 -6.03 -2.16
N VAL A 48 25.57 -5.34 -1.10
CA VAL A 48 26.99 -5.08 -0.86
C VAL A 48 27.40 -5.62 0.50
N THR A 49 28.22 -6.64 0.37
CA THR A 49 29.07 -7.36 1.30
C THR A 49 29.83 -6.43 2.24
N THR A 50 29.94 -6.86 3.50
CA THR A 50 30.77 -6.26 4.54
C THR A 50 32.23 -6.07 4.11
N VAL A 51 32.76 -4.84 4.27
CA VAL A 51 34.21 -4.61 4.37
C VAL A 51 34.49 -3.98 5.73
N VAL A 52 35.11 -4.79 6.60
CA VAL A 52 35.79 -4.32 7.81
C VAL A 52 37.12 -3.71 7.35
N VAL A 53 37.33 -2.41 7.58
CA VAL A 53 38.67 -1.80 7.54
C VAL A 53 38.95 -1.18 8.89
N ALA A 54 39.81 -1.85 9.65
CA ALA A 54 40.56 -1.25 10.74
C ALA A 54 41.77 -0.50 10.17
N VAL A 55 41.97 0.77 10.56
CA VAL A 55 43.25 1.46 10.42
C VAL A 55 43.62 2.08 11.77
N MET A 56 44.73 1.59 12.30
CA MET A 56 45.47 2.16 13.42
C MET A 56 46.47 3.21 12.91
N SER A 57 46.54 4.32 13.65
CA SER A 57 47.72 5.17 13.95
C SER A 57 48.44 5.92 12.82
N ALA A 58 48.45 7.26 12.90
CA ALA A 58 49.59 8.07 13.40
C ALA A 58 49.58 9.53 12.88
N GLY A 59 49.82 10.49 13.79
CA GLY A 59 50.70 11.63 13.51
C GLY A 59 50.10 13.00 13.17
N GLY A 60 50.00 13.86 14.20
CA GLY A 60 50.69 15.17 14.19
C GLY A 60 49.93 16.43 13.73
N GLY A 61 50.00 17.48 14.55
CA GLY A 61 49.82 18.87 14.10
C GLY A 61 49.07 19.76 15.08
N GLY A 62 49.79 20.35 16.03
CA GLY A 62 49.25 21.19 17.10
C GLY A 62 48.66 22.53 16.65
N GLY A 63 47.72 23.01 17.46
CA GLY A 63 47.16 24.35 17.41
C GLY A 63 46.56 24.68 18.78
N THR A 64 47.39 25.20 19.67
CA THR A 64 47.04 25.64 21.02
C THR A 64 46.09 26.83 21.00
N ALA A 65 44.96 26.71 21.68
CA ALA A 65 44.20 27.85 22.19
C ALA A 65 43.89 27.60 23.67
N THR A 66 44.79 28.08 24.53
CA THR A 66 44.58 28.22 25.97
C THR A 66 43.63 29.39 26.20
N ALA A 67 42.46 29.12 26.76
CA ALA A 67 41.64 30.12 27.45
C ALA A 67 41.31 29.60 28.85
N SER A 68 41.83 30.33 29.83
CA SER A 68 41.79 30.07 31.27
C SER A 68 40.36 29.94 31.80
N ALA A 69 40.08 28.87 32.54
CA ALA A 69 38.91 28.80 33.40
C ALA A 69 39.30 29.30 34.80
N ASP A 70 38.82 30.50 35.12
CA ASP A 70 38.81 31.08 36.45
C ASP A 70 38.00 30.19 37.41
N THR A 71 38.51 30.03 38.62
CA THR A 71 37.94 29.23 39.69
C THR A 71 37.09 30.14 40.57
N ARG A 72 35.76 29.97 40.58
CA ARG A 72 34.94 30.35 41.74
C ARG A 72 33.99 29.25 42.17
N SER A 73 34.10 28.97 43.46
CA SER A 73 33.44 27.96 44.25
C SER A 73 31.99 28.34 44.58
N SER A 74 31.14 27.31 44.57
CA SER A 74 30.10 26.97 45.55
C SER A 74 28.96 27.97 45.86
N ALA A 75 27.76 27.59 45.40
CA ALA A 75 26.56 27.62 46.24
C ALA A 75 25.56 26.54 45.75
N THR A 76 25.29 25.56 46.60
CA THR A 76 24.28 24.52 46.40
C THR A 76 22.86 25.12 46.46
N PRO A 77 22.01 24.98 45.42
CA PRO A 77 20.59 25.19 45.58
C PRO A 77 19.93 23.92 46.15
N ALA A 78 19.17 24.09 47.24
CA ALA A 78 18.36 23.05 47.85
C ALA A 78 17.35 22.44 46.85
N PRO A 79 17.00 21.15 46.95
CA PRO A 79 16.05 20.52 46.03
C PRO A 79 14.65 21.10 46.24
N VAL A 80 14.16 21.87 45.27
CA VAL A 80 12.77 22.29 45.19
C VAL A 80 11.94 21.06 44.83
N ARG A 81 11.08 20.62 45.75
CA ARG A 81 10.09 19.58 45.48
C ARG A 81 9.06 20.12 44.49
N THR A 82 9.20 19.76 43.22
CA THR A 82 8.14 19.92 42.23
C THR A 82 7.02 18.94 42.58
N THR A 83 5.89 19.44 43.06
CA THR A 83 4.65 18.67 43.12
C THR A 83 4.11 18.49 41.70
N THR A 84 4.42 17.34 41.11
CA THR A 84 3.83 16.90 39.83
C THR A 84 2.32 16.78 40.01
N ARG A 85 1.57 17.76 39.48
CA ARG A 85 0.11 17.66 39.36
C ARG A 85 -0.17 16.67 38.23
N THR A 86 -0.55 15.44 38.59
CA THR A 86 -1.02 14.41 37.67
C THR A 86 -2.06 15.01 36.72
N PRO A 87 -1.83 14.98 35.40
CA PRO A 87 -2.87 15.30 34.43
C PRO A 87 -4.07 14.38 34.67
N PRO A 88 -5.32 14.88 34.63
CA PRO A 88 -6.46 13.99 34.68
C PRO A 88 -6.33 12.92 33.59
N PRO A 89 -6.68 11.66 33.87
CA PRO A 89 -6.63 10.60 32.88
C PRO A 89 -7.44 11.04 31.65
N PRO A 90 -6.96 10.81 30.42
CA PRO A 90 -7.77 11.06 29.24
C PRO A 90 -9.08 10.29 29.42
N THR A 91 -10.19 11.02 29.42
CA THR A 91 -11.51 10.39 29.36
C THR A 91 -11.53 9.67 28.02
N THR A 92 -11.46 8.33 28.05
CA THR A 92 -11.67 7.49 26.89
C THR A 92 -13.11 7.65 26.46
N THR A 93 -13.40 8.72 25.71
CA THR A 93 -14.56 8.80 24.86
C THR A 93 -14.41 7.64 23.89
N VAL A 94 -15.19 6.57 24.13
CA VAL A 94 -15.31 5.46 23.20
C VAL A 94 -15.68 6.06 21.86
N ALA A 95 -14.74 6.03 20.91
CA ALA A 95 -14.97 6.52 19.58
C ALA A 95 -16.18 5.76 19.00
N PRO A 96 -17.13 6.45 18.36
CA PRO A 96 -18.26 5.79 17.73
C PRO A 96 -17.74 4.73 16.74
N PRO A 97 -18.45 3.59 16.60
CA PRO A 97 -18.03 2.52 15.71
C PRO A 97 -17.85 3.09 14.29
N PRO A 98 -16.75 2.74 13.59
CA PRO A 98 -16.47 3.28 12.28
C PRO A 98 -17.62 2.97 11.32
N ALA A 99 -17.94 3.93 10.45
CA ALA A 99 -18.93 3.73 9.39
C ALA A 99 -18.56 2.50 8.54
N PRO A 100 -19.54 1.73 8.06
CA PRO A 100 -19.27 0.57 7.22
C PRO A 100 -18.48 0.98 5.97
N ALA A 101 -17.50 0.16 5.60
CA ALA A 101 -16.65 0.43 4.46
C ALA A 101 -17.45 0.35 3.14
N ARG A 102 -17.32 1.36 2.28
CA ARG A 102 -17.96 1.36 0.97
C ARG A 102 -17.06 0.73 -0.09
N GLU A 103 -17.65 -0.06 -0.98
CA GLU A 103 -16.99 -0.52 -2.20
C GLU A 103 -16.70 0.68 -3.12
N ILE A 104 -15.56 0.65 -3.83
CA ILE A 104 -15.13 1.74 -4.71
C ILE A 104 -14.65 1.22 -6.05
N SER A 105 -14.74 2.04 -7.10
CA SER A 105 -14.14 1.70 -8.39
C SER A 105 -12.63 1.96 -8.39
N SER A 106 -11.88 1.36 -9.33
CA SER A 106 -10.47 1.72 -9.57
C SER A 106 -10.28 3.21 -9.82
N ARG A 107 -11.24 3.84 -10.49
CA ARG A 107 -11.19 5.28 -10.77
C ARG A 107 -11.35 6.10 -9.49
N ASP A 108 -12.19 5.67 -8.56
CA ASP A 108 -12.34 6.36 -7.29
C ASP A 108 -11.10 6.18 -6.42
N TRP A 109 -10.51 4.98 -6.42
CA TRP A 109 -9.21 4.77 -5.80
C TRP A 109 -8.13 5.69 -6.37
N GLN A 110 -8.03 5.83 -7.69
CA GLN A 110 -7.06 6.73 -8.31
C GLN A 110 -7.23 8.20 -7.90
N LYS A 111 -8.48 8.65 -7.64
CA LYS A 111 -8.72 10.00 -7.11
C LYS A 111 -8.25 10.11 -5.66
N ILE A 112 -8.57 9.12 -4.83
CA ILE A 112 -8.15 9.05 -3.42
C ILE A 112 -6.62 9.01 -3.33
N ALA A 113 -5.96 8.18 -4.12
CA ALA A 113 -4.52 8.06 -4.14
C ALA A 113 -3.82 9.35 -4.61
N ARG A 114 -4.45 10.10 -5.53
CA ARG A 114 -3.94 11.38 -6.03
C ARG A 114 -4.03 12.49 -4.99
N ASP A 115 -5.11 12.52 -4.20
CA ASP A 115 -5.34 13.52 -3.15
C ASP A 115 -5.93 12.87 -1.88
N PRO A 116 -5.11 12.14 -1.09
CA PRO A 116 -5.62 11.45 0.09
C PRO A 116 -6.10 12.41 1.18
N ASN A 117 -5.61 13.66 1.17
CA ASN A 117 -6.03 14.68 2.15
C ASN A 117 -7.51 15.06 2.00
N SER A 118 -8.05 15.06 0.78
CA SER A 118 -9.49 15.33 0.57
C SER A 118 -10.39 14.16 0.96
N HIS A 119 -9.81 13.02 1.35
CA HIS A 119 -10.51 11.76 1.63
C HIS A 119 -10.23 11.22 3.03
N LEU A 120 -9.63 12.01 3.92
CA LEU A 120 -9.29 11.58 5.28
C LEU A 120 -10.53 11.08 6.04
N GLY A 121 -10.40 9.92 6.65
CA GLY A 121 -11.48 9.29 7.41
C GLY A 121 -12.50 8.53 6.57
N ASP A 122 -12.41 8.55 5.23
CA ASP A 122 -13.25 7.71 4.39
C ASP A 122 -13.02 6.23 4.71
N SER A 123 -14.11 5.50 5.00
CA SER A 123 -14.12 4.05 5.19
C SER A 123 -14.42 3.37 3.85
N ILE A 124 -13.45 2.65 3.28
CA ILE A 124 -13.52 2.07 1.93
C ILE A 124 -13.02 0.63 1.91
N VAL A 125 -13.42 -0.12 0.89
CA VAL A 125 -12.85 -1.43 0.57
C VAL A 125 -11.75 -1.25 -0.47
N VAL A 126 -10.64 -1.96 -0.28
CA VAL A 126 -9.53 -2.01 -1.22
C VAL A 126 -9.03 -3.43 -1.44
N HIS A 127 -8.36 -3.64 -2.56
CA HIS A 127 -7.69 -4.88 -2.91
C HIS A 127 -6.22 -4.59 -3.21
N GLY A 128 -5.33 -5.53 -2.89
CA GLY A 128 -3.92 -5.29 -3.16
C GLY A 128 -3.05 -6.52 -3.11
N HIS A 129 -1.78 -6.29 -3.42
CA HIS A 129 -0.69 -7.25 -3.25
C HIS A 129 0.38 -6.66 -2.33
N VAL A 130 0.82 -7.44 -1.34
CA VAL A 130 1.85 -7.04 -0.38
C VAL A 130 3.22 -7.02 -1.05
N THR A 131 3.84 -5.84 -1.15
CA THR A 131 5.17 -5.65 -1.75
C THR A 131 6.29 -5.77 -0.73
N GLN A 132 6.01 -5.50 0.55
CA GLN A 132 6.99 -5.56 1.64
C GLN A 132 6.29 -5.74 2.98
N PHE A 133 6.64 -6.77 3.74
CA PHE A 133 6.26 -6.92 5.13
C PHE A 133 7.39 -7.66 5.88
N ASP A 134 8.29 -6.89 6.47
CA ASP A 134 9.54 -7.39 7.04
C ASP A 134 9.95 -6.60 8.29
N SER A 135 11.13 -6.89 8.85
CA SER A 135 11.63 -6.21 10.04
C SER A 135 11.82 -4.70 9.87
N GLY A 136 11.95 -4.20 8.64
CA GLY A 136 12.05 -2.78 8.32
C GLY A 136 10.73 -2.04 8.39
N THR A 137 9.61 -2.73 8.10
CA THR A 137 8.25 -2.15 8.25
C THR A 137 7.63 -2.45 9.62
N GLY A 138 8.17 -3.44 10.34
CA GLY A 138 7.69 -3.87 11.65
C GLY A 138 6.61 -4.95 11.56
N LEU A 139 5.86 -5.16 12.64
CA LEU A 139 4.89 -6.27 12.75
C LEU A 139 3.43 -5.87 12.47
N THR A 140 3.17 -4.59 12.25
CA THR A 140 1.81 -4.04 12.11
C THR A 140 1.64 -3.22 10.84
N THR A 141 2.75 -2.86 10.19
CA THR A 141 2.76 -2.01 9.00
C THR A 141 3.45 -2.74 7.86
N PHE A 142 2.87 -2.63 6.68
CA PHE A 142 3.40 -3.21 5.45
C PHE A 142 3.15 -2.28 4.27
N ARG A 143 3.89 -2.51 3.18
CA ARG A 143 3.66 -1.84 1.90
C ARG A 143 2.92 -2.77 0.96
N ALA A 144 1.98 -2.21 0.23
CA ALA A 144 1.27 -2.92 -0.82
C ALA A 144 1.02 -2.03 -2.01
N ASN A 145 0.88 -2.65 -3.18
CA ASN A 145 0.22 -1.99 -4.29
C ASN A 145 -1.28 -2.26 -4.21
N VAL A 146 -2.08 -1.20 -4.32
CA VAL A 146 -3.52 -1.22 -4.05
C VAL A 146 -4.32 -0.71 -5.25
N ASP A 147 -5.55 -1.23 -5.38
CA ASP A 147 -6.62 -0.74 -6.24
C ASP A 147 -7.97 -0.79 -5.49
N GLY A 148 -8.97 -0.08 -6.00
CA GLY A 148 -10.35 -0.15 -5.52
C GLY A 148 -11.05 -1.46 -5.86
N THR A 149 -10.59 -2.17 -6.90
CA THR A 149 -11.17 -3.45 -7.32
C THR A 149 -10.14 -4.56 -7.40
N ARG A 150 -10.58 -5.80 -7.23
CA ARG A 150 -9.75 -6.98 -7.44
C ARG A 150 -9.24 -7.04 -8.88
N GLN A 151 -7.93 -7.13 -9.04
CA GLN A 151 -7.27 -7.29 -10.34
C GLN A 151 -7.01 -8.76 -10.68
N GLY A 152 -6.81 -9.02 -11.98
CA GLY A 152 -6.52 -10.36 -12.49
C GLY A 152 -5.07 -10.79 -12.24
N ARG A 153 -4.13 -9.84 -12.19
CA ARG A 153 -2.71 -10.09 -11.96
C ARG A 153 -2.15 -9.15 -10.90
N TRP A 154 -1.18 -9.62 -10.13
CA TRP A 154 -0.61 -8.87 -9.00
C TRP A 154 0.08 -7.56 -9.43
N TYR A 155 0.62 -7.50 -10.65
CA TYR A 155 1.29 -6.33 -11.19
C TYR A 155 0.33 -5.27 -11.76
N ASP A 156 -0.97 -5.59 -11.86
CA ASP A 156 -2.00 -4.62 -12.27
C ASP A 156 -2.40 -3.71 -11.09
N TYR A 157 -2.01 -4.04 -9.85
CA TYR A 157 -2.04 -3.11 -8.74
C TYR A 157 -0.84 -2.16 -8.85
N GLN A 158 -1.11 -0.86 -9.07
CA GLN A 158 -0.06 0.11 -9.42
C GLN A 158 0.26 1.12 -8.30
N THR A 159 -0.61 1.28 -7.30
CA THR A 159 -0.49 2.36 -6.31
C THR A 159 0.18 1.86 -5.04
N ASN A 160 1.47 2.16 -4.87
CA ASN A 160 2.19 1.90 -3.63
C ASN A 160 1.55 2.67 -2.46
N THR A 161 1.19 1.94 -1.43
CA THR A 161 0.41 2.40 -0.28
C THR A 161 0.99 1.82 1.00
N LEU A 162 0.96 2.61 2.08
CA LEU A 162 1.35 2.14 3.41
C LEU A 162 0.09 1.72 4.17
N LEU A 163 0.04 0.49 4.65
CA LEU A 163 -1.08 -0.03 5.41
C LEU A 163 -0.64 -0.38 6.83
N THR A 164 -1.45 -0.01 7.81
CA THR A 164 -1.24 -0.34 9.22
C THR A 164 -2.49 -1.02 9.78
N GLY A 165 -2.32 -2.15 10.45
CA GLY A 165 -3.40 -2.88 11.12
C GLY A 165 -2.99 -3.36 12.51
N GLU A 166 -3.96 -3.90 13.25
CA GLU A 166 -3.69 -4.61 14.50
C GLU A 166 -2.81 -5.84 14.23
N ARG A 167 -1.87 -6.13 15.13
CA ARG A 167 -0.84 -7.18 14.92
C ARG A 167 -1.48 -8.52 14.59
N GLU A 168 -2.51 -8.91 15.34
CA GLU A 168 -3.18 -10.20 15.20
C GLU A 168 -3.94 -10.29 13.87
N ALA A 169 -4.49 -9.18 13.38
CA ALA A 169 -5.25 -9.15 12.12
C ALA A 169 -4.35 -9.32 10.89
N VAL A 170 -3.09 -8.90 10.98
CA VAL A 170 -2.12 -8.94 9.87
C VAL A 170 -1.05 -10.03 10.03
N ALA A 171 -1.07 -10.79 11.13
CA ALA A 171 -0.02 -11.75 11.48
C ALA A 171 0.24 -12.81 10.40
N ASP A 172 -0.80 -13.21 9.66
CA ASP A 172 -0.73 -14.22 8.61
C ASP A 172 -0.36 -13.66 7.22
N LEU A 173 -0.27 -12.33 7.07
CA LEU A 173 0.14 -11.71 5.81
C LEU A 173 1.66 -11.67 5.70
N VAL A 174 2.16 -12.02 4.53
CA VAL A 174 3.58 -11.89 4.17
C VAL A 174 3.74 -11.23 2.79
N GLN A 175 4.97 -10.86 2.45
CA GLN A 175 5.28 -10.37 1.11
C GLN A 175 4.83 -11.37 0.02
N GLY A 176 4.19 -10.84 -1.02
CA GLY A 176 3.62 -11.62 -2.12
C GLY A 176 2.13 -11.96 -1.94
N ASP A 177 1.54 -11.80 -0.76
CA ASP A 177 0.13 -12.11 -0.56
C ASP A 177 -0.80 -11.12 -1.27
N LEU A 178 -1.93 -11.64 -1.74
CA LEU A 178 -3.07 -10.88 -2.24
C LEU A 178 -4.11 -10.74 -1.13
N PHE A 179 -4.73 -9.57 -0.99
CA PHE A 179 -5.73 -9.33 0.05
C PHE A 179 -6.92 -8.50 -0.42
N ARG A 180 -8.00 -8.59 0.37
CA ARG A 180 -9.09 -7.60 0.44
C ARG A 180 -9.08 -7.00 1.83
N ALA A 181 -9.18 -5.68 1.95
CA ALA A 181 -9.24 -5.00 3.23
C ALA A 181 -10.33 -3.93 3.26
N GLU A 182 -10.97 -3.80 4.41
CA GLU A 182 -11.72 -2.62 4.81
C GLU A 182 -10.75 -1.70 5.54
N VAL A 183 -10.73 -0.44 5.12
CA VAL A 183 -9.73 0.52 5.56
C VAL A 183 -10.31 1.90 5.77
N VAL A 184 -9.65 2.68 6.62
CA VAL A 184 -9.87 4.11 6.79
C VAL A 184 -8.71 4.86 6.14
N VAL A 185 -9.00 5.83 5.29
CA VAL A 185 -7.99 6.68 4.66
C VAL A 185 -7.33 7.59 5.70
N GLY A 186 -6.01 7.50 5.81
CA GLY A 186 -5.19 8.26 6.76
C GLY A 186 -4.41 9.40 6.12
N GLN A 187 -3.65 10.11 6.96
CA GLN A 187 -2.75 11.18 6.51
C GLN A 187 -1.68 10.63 5.57
N PRO A 188 -1.43 11.22 4.39
CA PRO A 188 -0.38 10.73 3.51
C PRO A 188 0.99 10.78 4.20
N TYR A 189 1.81 9.78 3.91
CA TYR A 189 3.15 9.66 4.47
C TYR A 189 4.18 10.06 3.42
N SER A 190 5.07 11.00 3.77
CA SER A 190 6.19 11.41 2.93
C SER A 190 7.50 10.93 3.54
N TYR A 191 8.34 10.29 2.73
CA TYR A 191 9.67 9.84 3.15
C TYR A 191 10.74 10.27 2.16
N THR A 192 11.97 10.35 2.65
CA THR A 192 13.14 10.71 1.83
C THR A 192 13.81 9.42 1.33
N ASN A 193 13.97 9.32 0.02
CA ASN A 193 14.71 8.27 -0.64
C ASN A 193 16.22 8.49 -0.45
N THR A 194 17.02 7.45 -0.56
CA THR A 194 18.49 7.49 -0.36
C THR A 194 19.22 8.48 -1.29
N MET A 195 18.62 8.81 -2.44
CA MET A 195 19.13 9.82 -3.39
C MET A 195 18.66 11.25 -3.09
N GLY A 196 18.04 11.50 -1.93
CA GLY A 196 17.59 12.83 -1.50
C GLY A 196 16.24 13.29 -2.07
N GLY A 197 15.58 12.48 -2.90
CA GLY A 197 14.20 12.75 -3.35
C GLY A 197 13.16 12.42 -2.26
N SER A 198 11.99 13.06 -2.29
CA SER A 198 10.87 12.69 -1.41
C SER A 198 9.78 11.94 -2.19
N THR A 199 9.23 10.89 -1.58
CA THR A 199 8.07 10.16 -2.08
C THR A 199 6.93 10.31 -1.09
N THR A 200 5.75 10.69 -1.58
CA THR A 200 4.52 10.72 -0.80
C THR A 200 3.63 9.54 -1.20
N VAL A 201 3.10 8.81 -0.23
CA VAL A 201 2.19 7.68 -0.44
C VAL A 201 0.90 7.85 0.39
N PRO A 202 -0.24 7.32 -0.07
CA PRO A 202 -1.42 7.21 0.77
C PRO A 202 -1.13 6.29 1.96
N THR A 203 -1.79 6.56 3.09
CA THR A 203 -1.80 5.67 4.25
C THR A 203 -3.21 5.17 4.50
N LEU A 204 -3.33 3.90 4.91
CA LEU A 204 -4.60 3.26 5.20
C LEU A 204 -4.52 2.54 6.54
N THR A 205 -5.50 2.74 7.40
CA THR A 205 -5.67 1.97 8.64
C THR A 205 -6.65 0.83 8.40
N ILE A 206 -6.21 -0.40 8.60
CA ILE A 206 -7.00 -1.60 8.40
C ILE A 206 -7.97 -1.78 9.56
N THR A 207 -9.26 -1.94 9.24
CA THR A 207 -10.29 -2.37 10.20
C THR A 207 -10.58 -3.85 10.08
N THR A 208 -10.51 -4.41 8.87
CA THR A 208 -10.66 -5.84 8.59
C THR A 208 -9.84 -6.20 7.37
N VAL A 209 -9.17 -7.35 7.40
CA VAL A 209 -8.39 -7.85 6.26
C VAL A 209 -8.60 -9.34 6.07
N THR A 210 -8.56 -9.77 4.81
CA THR A 210 -8.65 -11.17 4.44
C THR A 210 -7.64 -11.45 3.35
N ARG A 211 -6.79 -12.45 3.57
CA ARG A 211 -5.90 -13.00 2.55
C ARG A 211 -6.73 -13.74 1.50
N THR A 212 -6.47 -13.44 0.23
CA THR A 212 -7.23 -13.95 -0.93
C THR A 212 -6.39 -14.82 -1.87
N GLY A 213 -5.07 -14.88 -1.66
CA GLY A 213 -4.15 -15.71 -2.44
C GLY A 213 -2.70 -15.24 -2.28
N SER A 214 -1.82 -15.73 -3.16
CA SER A 214 -0.43 -15.30 -3.31
C SER A 214 -0.13 -14.96 -4.77
N ALA A 215 0.83 -14.06 -4.98
CA ALA A 215 1.46 -13.84 -6.26
C ALA A 215 2.53 -14.93 -6.47
N ASP A 216 2.20 -15.91 -7.32
CA ASP A 216 3.13 -16.96 -7.78
C ASP A 216 3.97 -16.49 -8.99
#